data_AF-A0A1Q5TLU9-F1
#
_entry.id   AF-A0A1Q5TLU9-F1
#
_cell.length_a   1.000
_cell.length_b   1.000
_cell.length_c   1.000
_cell.angle_alpha   90.00
_cell.angle_beta   90.00
_cell.angle_gamma   90.00
#
_symmetry.space_group_name_H-M   'P 1'
#
loop_
_entity.id
_entity.type
_entity.pdbx_description
1 polymer ?
#
loop_
_entity_poly.entity_id
_entity_poly.type
_entity_poly.pdbx_seq_one_letter_code
_entity_poly.pdbx_strand_id
1 'polypeptide(L)'
;MAPCLPFSPFVEIGWRLDKPFWGQGYTCEAAHRIFDCAFTEIGLEEIVAFTTVSNYRSERVMKKLDMVRDEKTFLHPGLEADHPLREHVLYRLKRSDFV
;
A
#
# COMPACT_ATOMS: atom_id res chain seq x y z
N MET A 1 10.61 -15.19 16.81
CA MET A 1 10.31 -14.85 15.41
C MET A 1 9.48 -13.60 15.41
N ALA A 2 9.87 -12.56 14.66
CA ALA A 2 9.01 -11.40 14.49
C ALA A 2 7.70 -11.85 13.80
N PRO A 3 6.53 -11.35 14.24
CA PRO A 3 5.27 -11.70 13.61
C PRO A 3 5.30 -11.35 12.12
N CYS A 4 5.08 -12.36 11.27
CA CYS A 4 5.08 -12.21 9.83
C CYS A 4 3.70 -11.78 9.34
N LEU A 5 3.63 -10.84 8.40
CA LEU A 5 2.38 -10.46 7.76
C LEU A 5 1.77 -11.64 6.99
N PRO A 6 0.44 -11.78 6.98
CA PRO A 6 -0.23 -12.99 6.48
C PRO A 6 -0.11 -13.21 4.96
N PHE A 7 0.44 -12.23 4.24
CA PHE A 7 0.64 -12.24 2.78
C PHE A 7 2.13 -12.14 2.40
N SER A 8 3.03 -12.45 3.32
CA SER A 8 4.46 -12.57 3.05
C SER A 8 4.79 -13.78 2.17
N PRO A 9 5.79 -13.70 1.26
CA PRO A 9 6.61 -12.53 0.93
C PRO A 9 5.90 -11.51 0.02
N PHE A 10 6.23 -10.23 0.16
CA PHE A 10 5.70 -9.15 -0.68
C PHE A 10 6.71 -8.00 -0.78
N VAL A 11 6.52 -7.12 -1.77
CA VAL A 11 7.17 -5.80 -1.83
C VAL A 11 6.11 -4.74 -1.58
N GLU A 12 6.34 -3.91 -0.57
CA GLU A 12 5.42 -2.83 -0.19
C GLU A 12 5.90 -1.49 -0.72
N ILE A 13 4.95 -0.69 -1.21
CA ILE A 13 5.14 0.75 -1.40
C ILE A 13 4.48 1.52 -0.24
N GLY A 14 5.21 2.48 0.31
CA GLY A 14 4.72 3.38 1.36
C GLY A 14 5.05 4.84 1.04
N TRP A 15 4.28 5.76 1.63
CA TRP A 15 4.46 7.20 1.41
C TRP A 15 4.28 8.01 2.67
N ARG A 16 5.00 9.13 2.72
CA ARG A 16 4.83 10.18 3.72
C ARG A 16 5.27 11.50 3.10
N LEU A 17 4.48 12.55 3.28
CA LEU A 17 4.78 13.90 2.84
C LEU A 17 4.51 14.86 3.99
N ASP A 18 5.20 16.01 4.00
CA ASP A 18 4.83 17.11 4.90
C ASP A 18 3.47 17.68 4.53
N LYS A 19 2.75 18.14 5.56
CA LYS A 19 1.36 18.63 5.45
C LYS A 19 1.14 19.68 4.34
N PRO A 20 2.04 20.66 4.09
CA PRO A 20 1.85 21.63 3.02
C PRO A 20 1.75 21.01 1.62
N PHE A 21 2.32 19.83 1.41
CA PHE A 21 2.37 19.15 0.11
C PHE A 21 1.22 18.15 -0.09
N TRP A 22 0.32 18.03 0.88
CA TRP A 22 -0.83 17.13 0.78
C TRP A 22 -1.84 17.64 -0.24
N GLY A 23 -2.51 16.71 -0.93
CA GLY A 23 -3.59 17.03 -1.88
C GLY A 23 -3.13 17.61 -3.22
N GLN A 24 -1.82 17.79 -3.43
CA GLN A 24 -1.25 18.35 -4.65
C GLN A 24 -0.92 17.30 -5.73
N GLY A 25 -1.14 16.00 -5.46
CA GLY A 25 -0.90 14.91 -6.41
C GLY A 25 0.50 14.28 -6.35
N TYR A 26 1.44 14.88 -5.60
CA TYR A 26 2.83 14.40 -5.54
C TYR A 26 2.99 12.94 -5.13
N THR A 27 2.17 12.44 -4.19
CA THR A 27 2.23 11.02 -3.81
C THR A 27 1.90 10.11 -4.99
N CYS A 28 0.88 10.46 -5.78
CA CYS A 28 0.48 9.64 -6.93
C CYS A 28 1.53 9.73 -8.04
N GLU A 29 2.04 10.94 -8.33
CA GLU A 29 3.14 11.15 -9.29
C GLU A 29 4.37 10.31 -8.94
N ALA A 30 4.82 10.38 -7.68
CA ALA A 30 5.95 9.58 -7.22
C ALA A 30 5.69 8.07 -7.29
N ALA A 31 4.49 7.63 -6.91
CA ALA A 31 4.13 6.21 -6.95
C ALA A 31 4.08 5.66 -8.38
N HIS A 32 3.56 6.40 -9.37
CA HIS A 32 3.58 5.97 -10.77
C HIS A 32 5.02 5.76 -11.28
N ARG A 33 5.94 6.68 -10.98
CA ARG A 33 7.36 6.53 -11.34
C ARG A 33 8.01 5.32 -10.68
N ILE A 34 7.60 5.00 -9.46
CA ILE A 34 8.07 3.80 -8.75
C ILE A 34 7.49 2.55 -9.41
N PHE A 35 6.22 2.54 -9.79
CA PHE A 35 5.59 1.41 -10.50
C PHE A 35 6.26 1.13 -11.84
N ASP A 36 6.52 2.18 -12.63
CA ASP A 36 7.28 2.06 -13.88
C ASP A 36 8.61 1.33 -13.64
N CYS A 37 9.44 1.82 -12.72
CA CYS A 37 10.74 1.23 -12.40
C CYS A 37 10.60 -0.20 -11.87
N ALA A 38 9.66 -0.42 -10.94
CA ALA A 38 9.45 -1.70 -10.31
C ALA A 38 9.03 -2.79 -11.28
N PHE A 39 8.17 -2.48 -12.26
CA PHE A 39 7.68 -3.46 -13.23
C PHE A 39 8.57 -3.59 -14.47
N THR A 40 9.31 -2.55 -14.85
CA THR A 40 10.14 -2.57 -16.08
C THR A 40 11.61 -2.87 -15.81
N GLU A 41 12.22 -2.25 -14.79
CA GLU A 41 13.64 -2.37 -14.49
C GLU A 41 13.92 -3.46 -13.45
N ILE A 42 13.12 -3.50 -12.38
CA ILE A 42 13.27 -4.49 -11.29
C ILE A 42 12.61 -5.83 -11.67
N GLY A 43 11.53 -5.78 -12.48
CA GLY A 43 10.81 -6.98 -12.92
C GLY A 43 9.96 -7.61 -11.83
N LEU A 44 9.38 -6.80 -10.93
CA LEU A 44 8.37 -7.28 -9.98
C LEU A 44 7.09 -7.68 -10.72
N GLU A 45 6.33 -8.63 -10.16
CA GLU A 45 5.03 -9.03 -10.69
C GLU A 45 3.86 -8.41 -9.90
N GLU A 46 4.13 -8.00 -8.66
CA GLU A 46 3.13 -7.39 -7.77
C GLU A 46 3.79 -6.40 -6.81
N ILE A 47 3.08 -5.32 -6.52
CA ILE A 47 3.38 -4.38 -5.43
C ILE A 47 2.13 -4.28 -4.54
N VAL A 48 2.35 -4.27 -3.23
CA VAL A 48 1.26 -4.10 -2.27
C VAL A 48 1.38 -2.77 -1.52
N ALA A 49 0.26 -2.30 -0.99
CA ALA A 49 0.22 -1.21 -0.03
C ALA A 49 -0.90 -1.50 0.98
N PHE A 50 -0.68 -1.20 2.26
CA PHE A 50 -1.72 -1.37 3.26
C PHE A 50 -1.74 -0.20 4.24
N THR A 51 -2.89 0.00 4.89
CA THR A 51 -3.05 1.05 5.88
C THR A 51 -4.16 0.69 6.86
N THR A 52 -4.23 1.38 7.98
CA THR A 52 -5.29 1.14 8.98
C THR A 52 -6.65 1.43 8.37
N VAL A 53 -7.71 0.72 8.81
CA VAL A 53 -9.08 0.95 8.32
C VAL A 53 -9.58 2.39 8.51
N SER A 54 -8.96 3.14 9.42
CA SER A 54 -9.26 4.55 9.72
C SER A 54 -8.48 5.56 8.87
N ASN A 55 -7.47 5.13 8.09
CA ASN A 55 -6.61 6.03 7.31
C ASN A 55 -7.13 6.27 5.89
N TYR A 56 -8.29 6.92 5.80
CA TYR A 56 -8.95 7.21 4.53
C TYR A 56 -8.12 8.08 3.56
N ARG A 57 -7.15 8.85 4.07
CA ARG A 57 -6.28 9.67 3.22
C ARG A 57 -5.30 8.79 2.45
N SER A 58 -4.69 7.82 3.11
CA SER A 58 -3.79 6.86 2.47
C SER A 58 -4.55 5.90 1.56
N GLU A 59 -5.70 5.38 2.01
CA GLU A 59 -6.55 4.54 1.17
C GLU A 59 -7.00 5.25 -0.12
N ARG A 60 -7.26 6.56 -0.06
CA ARG A 60 -7.58 7.36 -1.25
C ARG A 60 -6.44 7.42 -2.27
N VAL A 61 -5.18 7.42 -1.82
CA VAL A 61 -4.03 7.36 -2.72
C VAL A 61 -4.00 6.00 -3.42
N MET A 62 -4.18 4.90 -2.70
CA MET A 62 -4.26 3.54 -3.28
C MET A 62 -5.36 3.45 -4.34
N LYS A 63 -6.55 3.99 -4.06
CA LYS A 63 -7.66 4.06 -5.03
C LYS A 63 -7.35 4.91 -6.27
N LYS A 64 -6.61 6.01 -6.12
CA LYS A 64 -6.20 6.89 -7.24
C LYS A 64 -5.09 6.28 -8.09
N LEU A 65 -4.36 5.33 -7.54
CA LEU A 65 -3.31 4.56 -8.20
C LEU A 65 -3.84 3.29 -8.85
N ASP A 66 -5.17 3.16 -8.96
CA ASP A 66 -5.88 2.00 -9.52
C ASP A 66 -5.48 0.66 -8.88
N MET A 67 -4.97 0.70 -7.64
CA MET A 67 -4.70 -0.51 -6.88
C MET A 67 -6.02 -1.20 -6.52
N VAL A 68 -6.03 -2.53 -6.57
CA VAL A 68 -7.18 -3.36 -6.25
C VAL A 68 -7.18 -3.69 -4.76
N ARG A 69 -8.30 -3.41 -4.08
CA ARG A 69 -8.47 -3.74 -2.65
C ARG A 69 -8.74 -5.25 -2.49
N ASP A 70 -8.03 -5.91 -1.57
CA ASP A 70 -8.39 -7.26 -1.15
C ASP A 70 -9.79 -7.26 -0.50
N GLU A 71 -10.54 -8.35 -0.64
CA GLU A 71 -11.90 -8.44 -0.11
C GLU A 71 -11.92 -8.27 1.41
N LYS A 72 -10.94 -8.90 2.09
CA LYS A 72 -10.84 -8.97 3.55
C LYS A 72 -9.78 -8.00 4.08
N THR A 73 -10.02 -7.49 5.28
CA THR A 73 -8.99 -6.85 6.11
C THR A 73 -8.09 -7.91 6.74
N PHE A 74 -6.98 -7.45 7.33
CA PHE A 74 -6.13 -8.30 8.17
C PHE A 74 -5.77 -7.59 9.48
N LEU A 75 -5.43 -8.37 10.50
CA LEU A 75 -4.94 -7.86 11.78
C LEU A 75 -3.42 -7.82 11.74
N HIS A 76 -2.84 -6.62 11.89
CA HIS A 76 -1.41 -6.42 11.85
C HIS A 76 -0.74 -7.16 13.03
N PRO A 77 0.16 -8.10 12.75
CA PRO A 77 0.62 -9.05 13.77
C PRO A 77 1.68 -8.45 14.69
N GLY A 78 2.26 -7.29 14.31
CA GLY A 78 3.13 -6.48 15.17
C GLY A 78 2.41 -5.50 16.11
N LEU A 79 1.08 -5.56 16.21
CA LEU A 79 0.29 -4.74 17.14
C LEU A 79 -0.46 -5.64 18.14
N GLU A 80 -0.56 -5.14 19.37
CA GLU A 80 -1.30 -5.80 20.46
C GLU A 80 -2.76 -6.07 20.11
N ALA A 81 -3.35 -7.06 20.76
CA ALA A 81 -4.62 -7.62 20.33
C ALA A 81 -5.79 -6.63 20.35
N ASP A 82 -5.75 -5.71 21.30
CA ASP A 82 -6.71 -4.64 21.56
C ASP A 82 -6.31 -3.29 20.93
N HIS A 83 -5.21 -3.24 20.18
CA HIS A 83 -4.71 -2.00 19.62
C HIS A 83 -5.70 -1.43 18.57
N PRO A 84 -6.15 -0.17 18.69
CA PRO A 84 -7.21 0.38 17.83
C PRO A 84 -6.82 0.50 16.36
N LEU A 85 -5.51 0.52 16.07
CA LEU A 85 -4.96 0.54 14.70
C LEU A 85 -4.57 -0.85 14.18
N ARG A 86 -4.96 -1.94 14.85
CA ARG A 86 -4.55 -3.29 14.46
C ARG A 86 -5.12 -3.71 13.10
N GLU A 87 -6.36 -3.35 12.80
CA GLU A 87 -7.02 -3.75 11.57
C GLU A 87 -6.60 -2.89 10.37
N HIS A 88 -6.20 -3.55 9.28
CA HIS A 88 -5.70 -2.93 8.06
C HIS A 88 -6.44 -3.40 6.82
N VAL A 89 -6.57 -2.51 5.85
CA VAL A 89 -6.93 -2.83 4.46
C VAL A 89 -5.65 -3.10 3.66
N LEU A 90 -5.72 -4.05 2.73
CA LEU A 90 -4.64 -4.38 1.80
C LEU A 90 -5.06 -4.05 0.37
N TYR A 91 -4.15 -3.45 -0.38
CA TYR A 91 -4.27 -3.12 -1.79
C TYR A 91 -3.12 -3.72 -2.57
N ARG A 92 -3.39 -4.13 -3.82
CA ARG A 92 -2.43 -4.75 -4.73
C ARG A 92 -2.46 -4.09 -6.09
N LEU A 93 -1.30 -4.01 -6.72
CA LEU A 93 -1.15 -3.68 -8.12
C LEU A 93 -0.30 -4.77 -8.76
N LYS A 94 -0.90 -5.49 -9.71
CA LYS A 94 -0.17 -6.48 -10.52
C LYS A 94 0.40 -5.81 -11.74
N ARG A 95 1.53 -6.33 -12.22
CA ARG A 95 2.14 -5.89 -13.47
C ARG A 95 1.19 -5.96 -14.66
N SER A 96 0.31 -6.96 -14.70
CA SER A 96 -0.72 -7.11 -15.75
C SER A 96 -1.77 -5.99 -15.76
N ASP A 97 -1.97 -5.35 -14.61
CA ASP A 97 -3.00 -4.33 -14.40
C ASP A 97 -2.40 -2.92 -14.54
N PHE A 98 -1.07 -2.82 -14.68
CA PHE A 98 -0.33 -1.59 -14.89
C PHE A 98 -0.14 -1.34 -16.39
N VAL A 99 -0.71 -0.25 -16.90
CA VAL A 99 -0.70 0.16 -18.32
C VAL A 99 0.09 1.45 -18.50
#